data_AF-A0A3N7FXP2-F1
#
_entry.id   AF-A0A3N7FXP2-F1
#
_cell.length_a   1.000
_cell.length_b   1.000
_cell.length_c   1.000
_cell.angle_alpha   90.00
_cell.angle_beta   90.00
_cell.angle_gamma   90.00
#
_symmetry.space_group_name_H-M   'P 1'
#
loop_
_entity.id
_entity.type
_entity.pdbx_description
1 polymer ?
#
loop_
_entity_poly.entity_id
_entity_poly.type
_entity_poly.pdbx_seq_one_letter_code
_entity_poly.pdbx_strand_id
1 'polypeptide(L)'
;MIFRTSGLLISIIDFTLSRINTGQDILFLDLTSDPYLFKGPKGHRQAETYRKMKEVTGDFWEGSFPKTNVLWLIYLVDILLLKKSFDRSSKNEGDLHSLKKRLSKYNSAKEAIILDPFFSNLLVM
;
A
#
# COMPACT_ATOMS: atom_id res chain seq x y z
N MET A 1 -4.44 1.29 20.59
CA MET A 1 -4.08 2.48 19.79
C MET A 1 -5.38 3.15 19.38
N ILE A 2 -5.55 4.42 19.73
CA ILE A 2 -6.66 5.25 19.26
C ILE A 2 -6.11 6.11 18.12
N PHE A 3 -6.81 6.14 17.00
CA PHE A 3 -6.42 6.93 15.83
C PHE A 3 -7.34 8.13 15.69
N ARG A 4 -6.79 9.31 15.36
CA ARG A 4 -7.63 10.45 14.97
C ARG A 4 -8.26 10.16 13.62
N THR A 5 -9.59 10.23 13.56
CA THR A 5 -10.34 10.09 12.31
C THR A 5 -11.05 11.41 11.99
N SER A 6 -11.32 11.64 10.71
CA SER A 6 -12.12 12.79 10.25
C SER A 6 -13.61 12.43 10.12
N GLY A 7 -14.14 11.63 11.05
CA GLY A 7 -15.52 11.14 11.01
C GLY A 7 -15.77 9.99 10.02
N LEU A 8 -14.70 9.36 9.52
CA LEU A 8 -14.77 8.24 8.57
C LEU A 8 -14.23 6.95 9.20
N LEU A 9 -14.97 5.87 9.01
CA LEU A 9 -14.54 4.50 9.32
C LEU A 9 -14.08 3.82 8.03
N ILE A 10 -12.83 3.32 8.02
CA ILE A 10 -12.25 2.63 6.86
C ILE A 10 -12.21 1.13 7.16
N SER A 11 -12.71 0.32 6.22
CA SER A 11 -12.62 -1.14 6.25
C SER A 11 -11.89 -1.65 5.02
N ILE A 12 -10.85 -2.46 5.22
CA ILE A 12 -10.16 -3.17 4.13
C ILE A 12 -10.91 -4.48 3.91
N ILE A 13 -11.26 -4.75 2.66
CA ILE A 13 -11.99 -5.94 2.23
C ILE A 13 -11.23 -6.60 1.07
N ASP A 14 -11.75 -7.73 0.61
CA ASP A 14 -11.20 -8.53 -0.47
C ASP A 14 -9.77 -9.04 -0.17
N PHE A 15 -9.74 -10.22 0.42
CA PHE A 15 -8.49 -10.88 0.82
C PHE A 15 -8.02 -11.92 -0.21
N THR A 16 -8.58 -11.90 -1.43
CA THR A 16 -8.32 -12.93 -2.46
C THR A 16 -6.83 -13.09 -2.76
N LEU A 17 -6.08 -11.98 -2.82
CA LEU A 17 -4.63 -11.98 -3.10
C LEU A 17 -3.78 -11.76 -1.84
N SER A 18 -4.39 -11.89 -0.66
CA SER A 18 -3.70 -11.64 0.61
C SER A 18 -2.81 -12.81 1.00
N ARG A 19 -1.83 -12.51 1.86
CA ARG A 19 -0.99 -13.49 2.52
C ARG A 19 -1.01 -13.22 4.02
N ILE A 20 -1.27 -14.25 4.80
CA ILE A 20 -1.24 -14.18 6.27
C ILE A 20 -0.50 -15.39 6.84
N ASN A 21 0.24 -15.16 7.92
CA ASN A 21 0.80 -16.23 8.74
C ASN A 21 0.01 -16.26 10.05
N THR A 22 -0.64 -17.39 10.32
CA THR A 22 -1.47 -17.61 11.51
C THR A 22 -0.66 -18.13 12.72
N GLY A 23 0.63 -18.42 12.52
CA GLY A 23 1.50 -19.11 13.47
C GLY A 23 1.49 -20.62 13.31
N GLN A 24 0.39 -21.18 12.79
CA GLN A 24 0.25 -22.61 12.46
C GLN A 24 0.52 -22.84 10.98
N ASP A 25 -0.15 -22.05 10.13
CA ASP A 25 -0.06 -22.16 8.67
C ASP A 25 0.12 -20.79 8.01
N ILE A 26 0.71 -20.82 6.81
CA ILE A 26 0.79 -19.68 5.91
C ILE A 26 -0.31 -19.82 4.85
N LEU A 27 -1.28 -18.91 4.88
CA LEU A 27 -2.34 -18.83 3.89
C LEU A 27 -1.98 -17.76 2.87
N PHE A 28 -1.89 -18.13 1.60
CA PHE A 28 -1.57 -17.23 0.51
C PHE A 28 -2.16 -17.74 -0.81
N LEU A 29 -2.22 -16.87 -1.81
CA LEU A 29 -2.51 -17.25 -3.19
C LEU A 29 -1.22 -17.16 -4.01
N ASP A 30 -0.89 -18.22 -4.72
CA ASP A 30 0.24 -18.22 -5.66
C ASP A 30 -0.15 -17.51 -6.96
N LEU A 31 0.43 -16.33 -7.18
CA LEU A 31 0.17 -15.50 -8.35
C LEU A 31 1.00 -15.89 -9.56
N THR A 32 1.97 -16.81 -9.43
CA THR A 32 2.72 -17.32 -10.60
C THR A 32 1.81 -18.02 -11.60
N SER A 33 0.71 -18.59 -11.11
CA SER A 33 -0.30 -19.30 -11.90
C SER A 33 -1.21 -18.37 -12.71
N ASP A 34 -1.23 -17.06 -12.41
CA ASP A 34 -2.02 -16.06 -13.16
C ASP A 34 -1.13 -14.99 -13.82
N PRO A 35 -0.57 -15.28 -15.02
CA PRO A 35 0.23 -14.32 -15.75
C PRO A 35 -0.57 -13.12 -16.29
N TYR A 36 -1.91 -13.18 -16.33
CA TYR A 36 -2.73 -12.09 -16.86
C TYR A 36 -2.76 -10.90 -15.91
N LEU A 37 -2.66 -11.14 -14.60
CA LEU A 37 -2.58 -10.11 -13.57
C LEU A 37 -1.47 -9.08 -13.84
N PHE A 38 -0.35 -9.51 -14.41
CA PHE A 38 0.82 -8.67 -14.69
C PHE A 38 0.85 -8.07 -16.11
N LYS A 39 -0.07 -8.51 -16.99
CA LYS A 39 -0.16 -8.08 -18.40
C LYS A 39 -1.05 -6.84 -18.62
N GLY A 40 -1.53 -6.19 -17.56
CA GLY A 40 -2.34 -4.98 -17.68
C GLY A 40 -1.66 -3.86 -18.51
N PRO A 41 -2.41 -2.88 -19.03
CA PRO A 41 -1.84 -1.85 -19.90
C PRO A 41 -0.73 -1.04 -19.19
N LYS A 42 0.34 -0.72 -19.92
CA LYS A 42 1.45 0.11 -19.40
C LYS A 42 0.91 1.47 -18.94
N GLY A 43 1.36 1.93 -17.78
CA GLY A 43 0.87 3.17 -17.17
C GLY A 43 -0.40 3.02 -16.35
N HIS A 44 -1.04 1.83 -16.34
CA HIS A 44 -2.13 1.55 -15.42
C HIS A 44 -1.58 1.28 -14.02
N ARG A 45 -1.80 2.21 -13.09
CA ARG A 45 -1.15 2.20 -11.77
C ARG A 45 -1.32 0.90 -11.00
N GLN A 46 -2.51 0.29 -11.05
CA GLN A 46 -2.75 -0.98 -10.37
C GLN A 46 -1.91 -2.11 -10.99
N ALA A 47 -1.80 -2.16 -12.33
CA ALA A 47 -0.99 -3.16 -13.02
C ALA A 47 0.50 -2.97 -12.72
N GLU A 48 0.97 -1.71 -12.67
CA GLU A 48 2.35 -1.40 -12.24
C GLU A 48 2.60 -1.81 -10.78
N THR A 49 1.62 -1.66 -9.89
CA THR A 49 1.74 -2.14 -8.50
C THR A 49 1.92 -3.66 -8.46
N TYR A 50 1.13 -4.42 -9.21
CA TYR A 50 1.31 -5.88 -9.29
C TYR A 50 2.69 -6.27 -9.83
N ARG A 51 3.19 -5.59 -10.88
CA ARG A 51 4.55 -5.85 -11.39
C ARG A 51 5.63 -5.56 -10.36
N LYS A 52 5.53 -4.45 -9.63
CA LYS A 52 6.46 -4.14 -8.54
C LYS A 52 6.38 -5.15 -7.40
N MET A 53 5.19 -5.66 -7.08
CA MET A 53 5.06 -6.74 -6.11
C MET A 53 5.82 -7.98 -6.58
N LYS A 54 5.66 -8.37 -7.86
CA LYS A 54 6.39 -9.49 -8.46
C LYS A 54 7.90 -9.31 -8.40
N GLU A 55 8.40 -8.11 -8.71
CA GLU A 55 9.83 -7.78 -8.59
C GLU A 55 10.34 -7.92 -7.15
N VAL A 56 9.55 -7.51 -6.16
CA VAL A 56 9.92 -7.59 -4.73
C VAL A 56 9.86 -9.02 -4.21
N THR A 57 8.86 -9.81 -4.61
CA THR A 57 8.68 -11.18 -4.14
C THR A 57 9.57 -12.17 -4.90
N GLY A 58 10.04 -11.82 -6.10
CA GLY A 58 10.82 -12.74 -6.94
C GLY A 58 10.06 -14.02 -7.24
N ASP A 59 8.73 -13.92 -7.44
CA ASP A 59 7.79 -15.04 -7.57
C ASP A 59 7.61 -15.94 -6.34
N PHE A 60 8.26 -15.62 -5.20
CA PHE A 60 8.08 -16.34 -3.94
C PHE A 60 6.92 -15.79 -3.12
N TRP A 61 5.67 -16.04 -3.54
CA TRP A 61 4.48 -15.43 -2.91
C TRP A 61 4.17 -15.93 -1.49
N GLU A 62 4.69 -17.09 -1.10
CA GLU A 62 4.58 -17.64 0.26
C GLU A 62 5.34 -16.80 1.29
N GLY A 63 6.45 -16.19 0.86
CA GLY A 63 7.34 -15.44 1.72
C GLY A 63 6.70 -14.19 2.33
N SER A 64 7.33 -13.69 3.39
CA SER A 64 6.87 -12.47 4.06
C SER A 64 7.54 -11.25 3.42
N PHE A 65 6.79 -10.53 2.60
CA PHE A 65 7.25 -9.29 1.96
C PHE A 65 6.38 -8.08 2.37
N PRO A 66 6.52 -7.54 3.60
CA PRO A 66 5.73 -6.40 4.08
C PRO A 66 5.84 -5.15 3.21
N LYS A 67 6.88 -5.07 2.36
CA LYS A 67 7.10 -4.01 1.37
C LYS A 67 5.95 -3.93 0.36
N THR A 68 5.27 -5.02 0.05
CA THR A 68 4.12 -5.01 -0.87
C THR A 68 2.98 -4.12 -0.36
N ASN A 69 2.76 -4.08 0.97
CA ASN A 69 1.80 -3.16 1.58
C ASN A 69 2.17 -1.70 1.35
N VAL A 70 3.47 -1.38 1.37
CA VAL A 70 3.96 -0.02 1.07
C VAL A 70 3.70 0.34 -0.40
N LEU A 71 3.84 -0.61 -1.33
CA LEU A 71 3.50 -0.39 -2.73
C LEU A 71 2.01 -0.06 -2.90
N TRP A 72 1.12 -0.75 -2.17
CA TRP A 72 -0.31 -0.44 -2.15
C TRP A 72 -0.62 0.93 -1.52
N LEU A 73 0.09 1.34 -0.47
CA LEU A 73 -0.03 2.69 0.08
C LEU A 73 0.37 3.77 -0.95
N ILE A 74 1.47 3.56 -1.68
CA ILE A 74 1.90 4.46 -2.76
C ILE A 74 0.83 4.55 -3.85
N TYR A 75 0.22 3.41 -4.21
CA TYR A 75 -0.90 3.37 -5.14
C TYR A 75 -2.09 4.19 -4.63
N LEU A 76 -2.49 4.05 -3.37
CA LEU A 76 -3.59 4.84 -2.79
C LEU A 76 -3.30 6.34 -2.82
N VAL A 77 -2.08 6.76 -2.49
CA VAL A 77 -1.65 8.17 -2.61
C VAL A 77 -1.78 8.67 -4.05
N ASP A 78 -1.39 7.85 -5.04
CA ASP A 78 -1.56 8.20 -6.45
C ASP A 78 -3.03 8.33 -6.87
N ILE A 79 -3.91 7.47 -6.35
CA ILE A 79 -5.36 7.55 -6.62
C ILE A 79 -5.94 8.84 -6.03
N LEU A 80 -5.53 9.21 -4.81
CA LEU A 80 -5.93 10.46 -4.19
C LEU A 80 -5.48 11.66 -5.02
N LEU A 81 -4.23 11.67 -5.49
CA LEU A 81 -3.67 12.79 -6.26
C LEU A 81 -4.31 12.94 -7.65
N LEU A 82 -4.64 11.84 -8.33
CA LEU A 82 -4.89 11.87 -9.78
C LEU A 82 -6.30 11.46 -10.20
N LYS A 83 -6.97 10.61 -9.43
CA LYS A 83 -8.31 10.09 -9.78
C LYS A 83 -9.43 10.65 -8.91
N LYS A 84 -9.10 11.19 -7.74
CA LYS A 84 -10.09 11.76 -6.81
C LYS A 84 -10.00 13.28 -6.84
N SER A 85 -11.15 13.91 -7.02
CA SER A 85 -11.33 15.34 -6.85
C SER A 85 -12.02 15.57 -5.51
N PHE A 86 -11.42 16.40 -4.67
CA PHE A 86 -11.93 16.82 -3.38
C PHE A 86 -11.26 18.14 -3.02
N ASP A 87 -11.86 18.91 -2.10
CA ASP A 87 -11.26 20.16 -1.64
C ASP A 87 -9.93 19.87 -0.94
N ARG A 88 -8.85 20.43 -1.49
CA ARG A 88 -7.49 20.23 -1.02
C ARG A 88 -6.64 21.45 -1.33
N SER A 89 -5.87 21.88 -0.33
CA SER A 89 -4.91 22.96 -0.51
C SER A 89 -3.66 22.49 -1.27
N SER A 90 -2.93 23.44 -1.84
CA SER A 90 -1.60 23.17 -2.43
C SER A 90 -0.64 22.51 -1.43
N LYS A 91 -0.78 22.84 -0.14
CA LYS A 91 -0.05 22.18 0.95
C LYS A 91 -0.38 20.69 1.02
N ASN A 92 -1.66 20.32 0.96
CA ASN A 92 -2.06 18.89 1.01
C ASN A 92 -1.49 18.10 -0.17
N GLU A 93 -1.50 18.67 -1.38
CA GLU A 93 -0.88 18.04 -2.55
C GLU A 93 0.63 17.88 -2.38
N GLY A 94 1.32 18.93 -1.90
CA GLY A 94 2.76 18.89 -1.59
C GLY A 94 3.11 17.84 -0.55
N ASP A 95 2.30 17.72 0.51
CA ASP A 95 2.48 16.73 1.57
C ASP A 95 2.31 15.30 1.05
N LEU A 96 1.29 15.04 0.22
CA LEU A 96 1.06 13.74 -0.42
C LEU A 96 2.18 13.37 -1.41
N HIS A 97 2.67 14.32 -2.21
CA HIS A 97 3.82 14.08 -3.08
C HIS A 97 5.09 13.76 -2.28
N SER A 98 5.29 14.44 -1.15
CA SER A 98 6.43 14.20 -0.26
C SER A 98 6.31 12.85 0.45
N LEU A 99 5.11 12.50 0.95
CA LEU A 99 4.81 11.19 1.51
C LEU A 99 5.12 10.08 0.51
N LYS A 100 4.64 10.20 -0.74
CA LYS A 100 4.92 9.23 -1.80
C LYS A 100 6.43 8.98 -1.98
N LYS A 101 7.24 10.03 -1.99
CA LYS A 101 8.70 9.93 -2.12
C LYS A 101 9.37 9.27 -0.90
N ARG A 102 8.81 9.45 0.30
CA ARG A 102 9.34 8.82 1.53
C ARG A 102 8.88 7.37 1.66
N LEU A 103 7.65 7.06 1.28
CA LEU A 103 7.10 5.70 1.32
C LEU A 103 7.99 4.68 0.60
N SER A 104 8.56 5.04 -0.55
CA SER A 104 9.46 4.13 -1.28
C SER A 104 10.69 3.68 -0.48
N LYS A 105 11.06 4.39 0.58
CA LYS A 105 12.21 4.09 1.45
C LYS A 105 11.90 3.10 2.57
N TYR A 106 10.63 2.97 3.01
CA TYR A 106 10.26 2.09 4.12
C TYR A 106 10.07 0.64 3.67
N ASN A 107 10.42 -0.32 4.51
CA ASN A 107 10.30 -1.75 4.23
C ASN A 107 8.94 -2.34 4.62
N SER A 108 8.14 -1.63 5.43
CA SER A 108 6.80 -2.06 5.80
C SER A 108 5.86 -0.88 6.07
N ALA A 109 4.55 -1.13 6.00
CA ALA A 109 3.55 -0.14 6.41
C ALA A 109 3.66 0.21 7.90
N LYS A 110 4.01 -0.76 8.76
CA LYS A 110 4.24 -0.54 10.19
C LYS A 110 5.39 0.46 10.42
N GLU A 111 6.50 0.26 9.73
CA GLU A 111 7.64 1.17 9.78
C GLU A 111 7.26 2.59 9.30
N ALA A 112 6.52 2.69 8.19
CA ALA A 112 6.06 3.96 7.67
C ALA A 112 5.19 4.74 8.67
N ILE A 113 4.25 4.06 9.34
CA ILE A 113 3.36 4.69 10.35
C ILE A 113 4.14 5.21 11.55
N ILE A 114 5.19 4.49 11.97
CA ILE A 114 5.98 4.85 13.17
C ILE A 114 7.00 5.95 12.86
N LEU A 115 7.64 5.90 11.68
CA LEU A 115 8.79 6.74 11.35
C LEU A 115 8.47 7.95 10.45
N ASP A 116 7.40 7.91 9.65
CA ASP A 116 7.10 9.02 8.73
C ASP A 116 6.39 10.15 9.48
N PRO A 117 6.91 11.40 9.40
CA PRO A 117 6.31 12.54 10.07
C PRO A 117 4.88 12.84 9.61
N PHE A 118 4.47 12.36 8.43
CA PHE A 118 3.10 12.50 7.94
C PHE A 118 2.07 11.85 8.90
N PHE A 119 2.43 10.74 9.55
CA PHE A 119 1.54 10.00 10.45
C PHE A 119 1.71 10.40 11.93
N SER A 120 2.59 11.35 12.24
CA SER A 120 2.89 11.76 13.62
C SER A 120 1.67 12.16 14.44
N ASN A 121 0.69 12.82 13.81
CA ASN A 121 -0.55 13.27 14.45
C ASN A 121 -1.69 12.24 14.41
N LEU A 122 -1.45 11.06 13.83
CA LEU A 122 -2.48 10.03 13.68
C LEU A 122 -2.72 9.28 14.99
N LEU A 123 -1.68 9.10 15.80
CA LEU A 123 -1.73 8.39 17.08
C LEU A 123 -2.16 9.34 18.19
N VAL A 124 -3.28 9.02 18.84
CA VAL A 124 -3.64 9.63 20.12
C VAL A 124 -3.04 8.76 21.21
N MET A 125 -2.13 9.33 22.00
CA MET A 125 -1.64 8.73 23.25
C MET A 125 -2.68 8.91 24.34
#